data_AF-A0A1B1ZLJ9-F1
#
_entry.id   AF-A0A1B1ZLJ9-F1
#
_cell.length_a   1.000
_cell.length_b   1.000
_cell.length_c   1.000
_cell.angle_alpha   90.00
_cell.angle_beta   90.00
_cell.angle_gamma   90.00
#
_symmetry.space_group_name_H-M   'P 1'
#
loop_
_entity.id
_entity.type
_entity.pdbx_description
1 polymer ?
#
loop_
_entity_poly.entity_id
_entity_poly.type
_entity_poly.pdbx_seq_one_letter_code
_entity_poly.pdbx_strand_id
1 'polypeptide(L)'
;MTDLGGLTALRADIARGGEHLTRAQAALDAAGSGTLGVPDLDAACSRFLERRRDGHKRVADCAGQINRALGETQKAYAETEQAVTGSFGRPAP
;
A
#
# COMPACT_ATOMS: atom_id res chain seq x y z
N MET A 1 -9.05 -19.61 -13.36
CA MET A 1 -8.85 -18.72 -12.19
C MET A 1 -8.52 -17.35 -12.76
N THR A 2 -9.50 -16.44 -12.75
CA THR A 2 -9.48 -15.17 -13.49
C THR A 2 -8.42 -14.23 -12.91
N ASP A 3 -7.68 -13.55 -13.80
CA ASP A 3 -6.67 -12.53 -13.49
C ASP A 3 -7.16 -11.51 -12.43
N LEU A 4 -8.45 -11.14 -12.51
CA LEU A 4 -9.13 -10.27 -11.54
C LEU A 4 -9.08 -10.76 -10.08
N GLY A 5 -9.18 -12.07 -9.87
CA GLY A 5 -9.12 -12.68 -8.54
C GLY A 5 -7.71 -12.59 -7.96
N GLY A 6 -6.68 -12.80 -8.79
CA GLY A 6 -5.28 -12.65 -8.41
C GLY A 6 -4.94 -11.20 -8.05
N LEU A 7 -5.40 -10.24 -8.85
CA LEU A 7 -5.22 -8.80 -8.57
C LEU A 7 -5.92 -8.37 -7.27
N THR A 8 -7.09 -8.94 -6.96
CA THR A 8 -7.82 -8.64 -5.73
C THR A 8 -7.07 -9.16 -4.49
N ALA A 9 -6.54 -10.38 -4.56
CA ALA A 9 -5.73 -10.96 -3.48
C ALA A 9 -4.45 -10.14 -3.24
N LEU A 10 -3.72 -9.82 -4.32
CA LEU A 10 -2.52 -8.99 -4.24
C LEU A 10 -2.80 -7.62 -3.61
N ARG A 11 -3.91 -6.99 -3.99
CA ARG A 11 -4.34 -5.70 -3.43
C ARG A 11 -4.59 -5.79 -1.92
N ALA A 12 -5.24 -6.86 -1.47
CA ALA A 12 -5.49 -7.11 -0.06
C ALA A 12 -4.19 -7.39 0.73
N ASP A 13 -3.26 -8.14 0.15
CA ASP A 13 -1.94 -8.40 0.75
C ASP A 13 -1.11 -7.12 0.92
N ILE A 14 -1.08 -6.26 -0.10
CA ILE A 14 -0.37 -4.97 -0.04
C ILE A 14 -0.98 -4.06 1.03
N ALA A 15 -2.31 -3.99 1.09
CA ALA A 15 -3.01 -3.19 2.11
C ALA A 15 -2.69 -3.69 3.53
N ARG A 16 -2.77 -5.01 3.78
CA ARG A 16 -2.39 -5.61 5.05
C ARG A 16 -0.93 -5.32 5.41
N GLY A 17 -0.02 -5.48 4.45
CA GLY A 17 1.40 -5.17 4.64
C GLY A 17 1.63 -3.72 5.08
N GLY A 18 0.93 -2.77 4.45
CA GLY A 18 0.98 -1.35 4.82
C GLY A 18 0.47 -1.08 6.24
N GLU A 19 -0.62 -1.75 6.66
CA GLU A 19 -1.13 -1.64 8.04
C GLU A 19 -0.17 -2.23 9.07
N HIS A 20 0.40 -3.40 8.80
CA HIS A 20 1.37 -4.05 9.68
C HIS A 20 2.61 -3.18 9.87
N LEU A 21 3.10 -2.62 8.77
CA LEU A 21 4.18 -1.64 8.78
C LEU A 21 3.79 -0.45 9.67
N THR A 22 2.65 0.19 9.43
CA THR A 22 2.22 1.38 10.19
C THR A 22 2.16 1.09 11.70
N ARG A 23 1.61 -0.07 12.09
CA ARG A 23 1.56 -0.51 13.50
C ARG A 23 2.94 -0.73 14.09
N ALA A 24 3.83 -1.39 13.36
CA ALA A 24 5.20 -1.62 13.80
C ALA A 24 5.94 -0.30 14.02
N GLN A 25 5.75 0.69 13.14
CA GLN A 25 6.33 2.01 13.32
C GLN A 25 5.79 2.71 14.57
N ALA A 26 4.47 2.71 14.79
CA ALA A 26 3.87 3.32 15.98
C ALA A 26 4.40 2.68 17.28
N ALA A 27 4.56 1.35 17.31
CA ALA A 27 5.14 0.65 18.46
C ALA A 27 6.60 1.05 18.70
N LEU A 28 7.38 1.19 17.63
CA LEU A 28 8.77 1.61 17.72
C LEU A 28 8.93 3.08 18.08
N ASP A 29 8.02 3.97 17.67
CA ASP A 29 8.01 5.38 18.07
C ASP A 29 7.68 5.51 19.57
N ALA A 30 6.73 4.70 20.07
CA ALA A 30 6.41 4.63 21.49
C ALA A 30 7.61 4.15 22.34
N ALA A 31 8.40 3.21 21.82
CA ALA A 31 9.60 2.70 22.49
C ALA A 31 10.79 3.68 22.50
N GLY A 32 10.83 4.64 21.58
CA GLY A 32 11.97 5.55 21.39
C GLY A 32 11.88 6.88 22.14
N SER A 33 10.94 7.05 23.08
CA SER A 33 10.61 8.35 23.69
C SER A 33 11.58 8.83 24.80
N GLY A 34 12.61 8.05 25.14
CA GLY A 34 13.61 8.42 26.14
C GLY A 34 14.85 9.04 25.53
N THR A 35 15.32 10.16 26.09
CA THR A 35 16.69 10.64 25.84
C THR A 35 17.66 9.77 26.63
N LEU A 36 18.78 9.41 26.02
CA LEU A 36 19.85 8.63 26.64
C LEU A 36 20.76 9.52 27.49
N GLY A 37 20.62 10.85 27.37
CA GLY A 37 21.37 11.84 28.16
C GLY A 37 22.78 12.09 27.64
N VAL A 38 23.11 11.53 26.49
CA VAL A 38 24.41 11.69 25.81
C VAL A 38 24.14 12.40 24.48
N PRO A 39 24.58 13.67 24.29
CA PRO A 39 24.17 14.49 23.15
C PRO A 39 24.39 13.86 21.77
N ASP A 40 25.55 13.24 21.57
CA ASP A 40 25.88 12.59 20.29
C ASP A 40 25.03 11.34 20.03
N LEU A 41 24.72 10.60 21.10
CA LEU A 41 23.91 9.39 21.05
C LEU A 41 22.44 9.75 20.77
N ASP A 42 21.94 10.79 21.43
CA ASP A 42 20.60 11.35 21.21
C ASP A 42 20.45 11.88 19.78
N ALA A 43 21.47 12.58 19.26
CA ALA A 43 21.49 13.06 17.88
C ALA A 43 21.50 11.91 16.86
N ALA A 44 22.29 10.86 17.11
CA ALA A 44 22.33 9.67 16.26
C ALA A 44 20.99 8.91 16.26
N CYS A 45 20.39 8.71 17.44
CA CYS A 45 19.08 8.12 17.61
C CYS A 45 18.00 8.92 16.89
N SER A 46 17.99 10.25 17.03
CA SER A 46 17.03 11.12 16.36
C SER A 46 17.12 11.00 14.83
N ARG A 47 18.34 11.07 14.26
CA ARG A 47 18.55 10.88 12.82
C ARG A 47 18.16 9.49 12.33
N PHE A 48 18.34 8.46 13.15
CA PHE A 48 17.91 7.11 12.82
C PHE A 48 16.37 7.03 12.78
N LEU A 49 15.69 7.57 13.78
CA LEU A 49 14.22 7.61 13.84
C LEU A 49 13.63 8.40 12.66
N GLU A 50 14.22 9.53 12.29
CA GLU A 50 13.80 10.31 11.12
C GLU A 50 13.95 9.55 9.81
N ARG A 51 15.13 8.96 9.56
CA ARG A 51 15.37 8.16 8.35
C ARG A 51 14.44 6.95 8.26
N ARG A 52 14.18 6.31 9.40
CA ARG A 52 13.20 5.22 9.47
C ARG A 52 11.81 5.72 9.09
N ARG A 53 11.35 6.83 9.67
CA ARG A 53 10.04 7.42 9.39
C ARG A 53 9.88 7.76 7.91
N ASP A 54 10.92 8.33 7.30
CA ASP A 54 10.93 8.64 5.87
C ASP A 54 10.85 7.37 5.00
N GLY A 55 11.71 6.38 5.27
CA GLY A 55 11.70 5.11 4.55
C GLY A 55 10.33 4.43 4.62
N HIS A 56 9.70 4.46 5.78
CA HIS A 56 8.36 3.92 5.98
C HIS A 56 7.29 4.63 5.16
N LYS A 57 7.30 5.96 5.18
CA LYS A 57 6.38 6.78 4.39
C LYS A 57 6.51 6.43 2.90
N ARG A 58 7.73 6.28 2.39
CA ARG A 58 7.97 5.89 0.99
C ARG A 58 7.39 4.52 0.65
N VAL A 59 7.50 3.54 1.55
CA VAL A 59 6.90 2.21 1.35
C VAL A 59 5.37 2.31 1.35
N ALA A 60 4.79 3.06 2.29
CA ALA A 60 3.34 3.28 2.35
C ALA A 60 2.81 4.00 1.10
N ASP A 61 3.51 5.02 0.63
CA ASP A 61 3.18 5.77 -0.59
C ASP A 61 3.22 4.85 -1.82
N CYS A 62 4.26 4.01 -1.94
CA CYS A 62 4.38 3.03 -3.03
C CYS A 62 3.24 2.00 -2.98
N ALA A 63 2.92 1.47 -1.80
CA ALA A 63 1.80 0.55 -1.60
C ALA A 63 0.47 1.22 -2.01
N GLY A 64 0.26 2.49 -1.66
CA GLY A 64 -0.91 3.27 -2.05
C GLY A 64 -1.02 3.46 -3.56
N GLN A 65 0.11 3.76 -4.24
CA GLN A 65 0.16 3.89 -5.71
C GLN A 65 -0.19 2.58 -6.41
N ILE A 66 0.38 1.45 -5.96
CA ILE A 66 0.08 0.12 -6.53
C ILE A 66 -1.40 -0.20 -6.34
N ASN A 67 -1.94 0.03 -5.15
CA ASN A 67 -3.35 -0.22 -4.85
C ASN A 67 -4.28 0.61 -5.75
N ARG A 68 -3.94 1.89 -5.98
CA ARG A 68 -4.67 2.76 -6.90
C ARG A 68 -4.63 2.24 -8.34
N ALA A 69 -3.44 1.93 -8.85
CA ALA A 69 -3.27 1.43 -10.21
C ALA A 69 -4.04 0.12 -10.42
N LEU A 70 -3.97 -0.81 -9.46
CA LEU A 70 -4.74 -2.06 -9.49
C LEU A 70 -6.26 -1.80 -9.52
N GLY A 71 -6.74 -0.82 -8.73
CA GLY A 71 -8.15 -0.43 -8.74
C GLY A 71 -8.60 0.17 -10.07
N GLU A 72 -7.76 0.98 -10.71
CA GLU A 72 -8.00 1.54 -12.04
C GLU A 72 -8.02 0.44 -13.11
N THR A 73 -7.07 -0.49 -13.07
CA THR A 73 -7.03 -1.66 -13.97
C THR A 73 -8.28 -2.53 -13.81
N GLN A 74 -8.70 -2.84 -12.58
CA GLN A 74 -9.92 -3.63 -12.34
C GLN A 74 -11.18 -2.97 -12.92
N LYS A 75 -11.31 -1.65 -12.78
CA LYS A 75 -12.43 -0.89 -13.37
C LYS A 75 -12.39 -0.98 -14.90
N ALA A 76 -11.24 -0.76 -15.52
CA ALA A 76 -11.08 -0.84 -16.97
C ALA A 76 -11.43 -2.24 -17.52
N TYR A 77 -11.05 -3.31 -16.81
CA TYR A 77 -11.46 -4.67 -17.17
C TYR A 77 -12.98 -4.87 -17.08
N ALA A 78 -13.61 -4.43 -16.00
CA ALA A 78 -15.06 -4.56 -15.83
C ALA A 78 -15.85 -3.76 -16.87
N GLU A 79 -15.39 -2.55 -17.21
CA GLU A 79 -15.99 -1.70 -18.26
C GLU A 79 -15.84 -2.35 -19.64
N THR A 80 -14.67 -2.92 -19.94
CA THR A 80 -14.43 -3.63 -21.20
C THR A 80 -15.31 -4.87 -21.30
N GLU A 81 -15.41 -5.65 -20.23
CA GLU A 81 -16.28 -6.84 -20.18
C GLU A 81 -17.76 -6.48 -20.38
N GLN A 82 -18.24 -5.40 -19.75
CA GLN A 82 -19.59 -4.89 -19.99
C GLN A 82 -19.80 -4.44 -21.44
N ALA A 83 -18.84 -3.71 -22.02
CA ALA A 83 -18.95 -3.23 -23.40
C ALA A 83 -19.01 -4.40 -24.40
N VAL A 84 -18.14 -5.41 -24.23
CA VAL A 84 -18.14 -6.63 -25.06
C VAL A 84 -19.46 -7.37 -24.90
N THR A 85 -19.91 -7.61 -23.66
CA THR A 85 -21.17 -8.33 -23.41
C THR A 85 -22.38 -7.57 -23.96
N GLY A 86 -22.38 -6.24 -23.90
CA GLY A 86 -23.43 -5.39 -24.47
C GLY A 86 -23.45 -5.36 -26.00
N SER A 87 -22.28 -5.43 -26.65
CA SER A 87 -22.17 -5.46 -28.12
C SER A 87 -22.46 -6.85 -28.72
N PHE A 88 -22.14 -7.93 -28.01
CA PHE A 88 -22.35 -9.31 -28.50
C PHE A 88 -23.60 -10.00 -27.94
N GLY A 89 -24.22 -9.46 -26.88
CA GLY A 89 -25.43 -10.01 -26.25
C GLY A 89 -26.75 -9.59 -26.92
N ARG A 90 -26.72 -8.72 -27.92
CA ARG A 90 -27.92 -8.35 -28.70
C ARG A 90 -27.97 -9.20 -29.98
N PRO A 91 -28.83 -10.25 -30.05
CA PRO A 91 -29.08 -10.90 -31.33
C PRO A 91 -29.62 -9.87 -32.32
N ALA A 92 -29.07 -9.86 -33.53
CA ALA A 92 -29.55 -9.02 -34.62
C ALA A 92 -31.05 -9.30 -34.89
N PRO A 93 -31.84 -8.27 -35.27
CA PRO A 93 -33.26 -8.46 -35.59
C PRO A 93 -33.47 -9.37 -36.81
#